data_AF-A0A2V3JHU6-F1
#
_entry.id   AF-A0A2V3JHU6-F1
#
_cell.length_a   1.000
_cell.length_b   1.000
_cell.length_c   1.000
_cell.angle_alpha   90.00
_cell.angle_beta   90.00
_cell.angle_gamma   90.00
#
_symmetry.space_group_name_H-M   'P 1'
#
loop_
_entity.id
_entity.type
_entity.pdbx_description
1 polymer ?
#
loop_
_entity_poly.entity_id
_entity_poly.type
_entity_poly.pdbx_seq_one_letter_code
_entity_poly.pdbx_strand_id
1 'polypeptide(L)' 'MELEERGMMRQVLEDVKSLKGRVEGLEGMLETLVEMHTDAFYEVKEEYLEKLEEIRKEGDFETFSNIEDLKNSTM' A
#
# COMPACT_ATOMS: atom_id res chain seq x y z
N MET A 1 18.05 45.97 19.42
CA MET A 1 16.59 45.87 19.29
C MET A 1 16.16 45.70 17.83
N GLU A 2 15.96 46.74 17.01
CA GLU A 2 15.45 46.55 15.62
C GLU A 2 16.36 45.69 14.70
N LEU A 3 17.69 45.82 14.83
CA LEU A 3 18.65 45.03 14.03
C LEU A 3 18.67 43.55 14.44
N GLU A 4 18.51 43.26 15.73
CA GLU A 4 18.46 41.89 16.26
C GLU A 4 17.13 41.23 15.88
N GLU A 5 16.02 41.96 15.96
CA GLU A 5 14.70 41.50 15.49
C GLU A 5 14.72 41.18 14.00
N ARG A 6 15.33 42.03 13.17
CA ARG A 6 15.52 41.75 11.73
C ARG A 6 16.40 40.53 11.48
N GLY A 7 17.41 40.30 12.31
CA GLY A 7 18.26 39.10 12.25
C GLY A 7 17.48 37.83 12.57
N MET A 8 16.69 37.85 13.65
CA MET A 8 15.82 36.74 14.05
C MET A 8 14.75 36.45 12.99
N MET A 9 14.12 37.48 12.42
CA MET A 9 13.14 37.30 11.33
C MET A 9 13.76 36.64 10.09
N ARG A 10 15.01 36.97 9.76
CA ARG A 10 15.71 36.35 8.63
C ARG A 10 15.99 34.88 8.88
N GLN A 11 16.43 34.53 10.09
CA GLN A 11 16.67 33.14 10.47
C GLN A 11 15.38 32.32 10.41
N VAL A 12 14.29 32.84 10.99
CA VAL A 12 12.97 32.17 10.95
C VAL A 12 12.52 31.97 9.51
N LEU A 13 12.73 32.93 8.61
CA LEU A 13 12.38 32.79 7.20
C LEU A 13 13.19 31.69 6.50
N GLU A 14 14.48 31.58 6.81
CA GLU A 14 15.34 30.51 6.28
C GLU A 14 14.91 29.14 6.79
N ASP A 15 14.61 29.03 8.09
CA ASP A 15 14.14 27.80 8.70
C ASP A 15 12.79 27.35 8.10
N VAL A 16 11.86 28.29 7.90
CA VAL A 16 10.56 28.01 7.26
C VAL A 16 10.74 27.54 5.81
N LYS A 17 11.66 28.15 5.05
CA LYS A 17 11.97 27.69 3.69
C LYS A 17 12.57 26.29 3.68
N SER A 18 13.48 25.99 4.61
CA SER A 18 14.08 24.67 4.76
C SER A 18 13.03 23.62 5.12
N LEU A 19 12.17 23.93 6.09
CA LEU A 19 11.05 23.06 6.49
C LEU A 19 10.12 22.79 5.32
N LYS A 20 9.75 23.81 4.54
CA LYS A 20 8.92 23.65 3.35
C LYS A 20 9.54 22.65 2.37
N GLY A 21 10.82 22.80 2.02
CA GLY A 21 11.48 21.88 1.09
C GLY A 21 11.54 20.44 1.61
N ARG A 22 11.68 20.25 2.93
CA ARG A 22 11.62 18.92 3.54
C ARG A 22 10.23 18.31 3.48
N VAL A 23 9.18 19.10 3.71
CA VAL A 23 7.78 18.65 3.61
C VAL A 23 7.46 18.25 2.17
N GLU A 24 7.82 19.07 1.18
CA GLU A 24 7.63 18.73 -0.24
C GLU A 24 8.36 17.43 -0.62
N GLY A 25 9.57 17.20 -0.09
CA GLY A 25 10.29 15.94 -0.28
C GLY A 25 9.58 14.73 0.36
N LEU A 26 9.02 14.90 1.56
CA LEU A 26 8.25 13.84 2.23
C LEU A 26 6.93 13.53 1.51
N GLU A 27 6.26 14.54 0.97
CA GLU A 27 5.05 14.39 0.16
C GLU A 27 5.32 13.58 -1.10
N GLY A 28 6.41 13.88 -1.82
CA GLY A 28 6.81 13.11 -3.01
C GLY A 28 7.17 11.64 -2.68
N MET A 29 7.87 11.41 -1.56
CA MET A 29 8.14 10.04 -1.10
C MET A 29 6.86 9.26 -0.77
N LEU A 30 5.87 9.94 -0.16
CA LEU A 30 4.59 9.34 0.18
C LEU A 30 3.78 9.00 -1.08
N GLU A 31 3.78 9.89 -2.08
CA GLU A 31 3.16 9.65 -3.38
C GLU A 31 3.73 8.40 -4.05
N THR A 32 5.06 8.29 -4.14
CA THR A 32 5.72 7.08 -4.68
C THR A 32 5.36 5.82 -3.90
N LEU A 33 5.29 5.89 -2.56
CA LEU A 33 4.92 4.73 -1.76
C LEU A 33 3.47 4.28 -2.03
N VAL A 34 2.55 5.24 -2.20
CA VAL A 34 1.15 4.96 -2.53
C VAL A 34 1.04 4.35 -3.92
N GLU A 35 1.74 4.89 -4.92
CA GLU A 35 1.79 4.32 -6.28
C GLU A 35 2.29 2.87 -6.25
N MET A 36 3.45 2.63 -5.62
CA MET A 36 4.00 1.27 -5.50
C MET A 36 3.04 0.31 -4.79
N HIS A 37 2.37 0.74 -3.72
CA HIS A 37 1.43 -0.10 -3.02
C HIS A 37 0.19 -0.40 -3.85
N THR A 38 -0.30 0.60 -4.59
CA THR A 38 -1.46 0.46 -5.47
C THR A 38 -1.12 -0.52 -6.58
N ASP A 39 -0.06 -0.28 -7.35
CA ASP A 39 0.32 -1.14 -8.47
C ASP A 39 0.62 -2.57 -8.02
N ALA A 40 1.47 -2.72 -7.00
CA ALA A 40 1.84 -4.05 -6.51
C ALA A 40 0.65 -4.79 -5.86
N PHE A 41 -0.28 -4.10 -5.20
CA PHE A 41 -1.41 -4.78 -4.56
C PHE A 41 -2.50 -5.12 -5.57
N TYR A 42 -2.84 -4.23 -6.50
CA TYR A 42 -3.91 -4.47 -7.47
C TYR A 42 -3.49 -5.49 -8.54
N GLU A 43 -2.29 -5.38 -9.11
CA GLU A 43 -1.82 -6.35 -10.11
C GLU A 43 -1.71 -7.76 -9.53
N VAL A 44 -1.08 -7.89 -8.35
CA VAL A 44 -0.93 -9.19 -7.68
C VAL A 44 -2.29 -9.75 -7.29
N LYS A 45 -3.19 -8.94 -6.73
CA LYS A 45 -4.53 -9.39 -6.35
C LYS A 45 -5.31 -9.90 -7.56
N GLU A 46 -5.26 -9.20 -8.69
CA GLU A 46 -5.95 -9.62 -9.91
C GLU A 46 -5.39 -10.94 -10.44
N GLU A 47 -4.05 -11.09 -10.52
CA GLU A 47 -3.41 -12.34 -10.96
C GLU A 47 -3.79 -13.53 -10.06
N TYR A 48 -3.79 -13.35 -8.73
CA TYR A 48 -4.18 -14.40 -7.80
C TYR A 48 -5.67 -14.75 -7.93
N LEU A 49 -6.55 -13.77 -8.12
CA LEU A 49 -7.97 -14.00 -8.30
C LEU A 49 -8.27 -14.73 -9.62
N GLU A 50 -7.57 -14.38 -10.70
CA GLU A 50 -7.69 -15.07 -11.99
C GLU A 50 -7.26 -16.53 -11.87
N LYS A 51 -6.11 -16.81 -11.24
CA LYS A 51 -5.66 -18.18 -10.97
C LYS A 51 -6.64 -18.99 -10.13
N LEU A 52 -7.24 -18.38 -9.10
CA LEU A 52 -8.26 -19.05 -8.28
C LEU A 52 -9.54 -19.35 -9.08
N GLU A 53 -9.91 -18.47 -10.01
CA GLU A 53 -11.05 -18.66 -10.91
C GLU A 53 -10.80 -19.78 -11.91
N GLU A 54 -9.60 -19.85 -12.49
CA GLU A 54 -9.15 -20.96 -13.35
C GLU A 54 -9.19 -22.28 -12.58
N ILE A 55 -8.58 -22.32 -11.39
CA ILE A 55 -8.61 -23.47 -10.49
C ILE A 55 -10.06 -23.87 -10.18
N ARG A 56 -10.98 -22.93 -9.91
CA ARG A 56 -12.40 -23.24 -9.66
C ARG A 56 -13.11 -23.84 -10.88
N LYS A 57 -12.78 -23.39 -12.10
CA LYS A 57 -13.44 -23.83 -13.35
C LYS A 57 -12.91 -25.17 -13.84
N GLU A 58 -11.61 -25.37 -13.76
CA GLU A 58 -10.90 -26.52 -14.35
C GLU A 58 -10.60 -27.61 -13.32
N GLY A 59 -10.62 -27.26 -12.03
CA GLY A 59 -10.32 -28.18 -10.95
C GLY A 59 -11.38 -29.26 -10.83
N ASP A 60 -10.91 -30.50 -10.80
CA ASP A 60 -11.70 -31.67 -10.44
C ASP A 60 -11.75 -31.76 -8.90
N PHE A 61 -12.67 -31.02 -8.29
CA PHE A 61 -12.85 -31.01 -6.84
C PHE A 61 -13.81 -32.09 -6.40
N GLU A 62 -13.43 -32.80 -5.34
CA GLU A 62 -14.37 -33.63 -4.60
C GLU A 62 -15.50 -32.75 -4.05
N THR A 63 -16.73 -33.09 -4.43
CA THR A 63 -17.93 -32.43 -3.93
C THR A 63 -18.53 -33.28 -2.83
N PHE A 64 -18.68 -32.69 -1.65
CA PHE A 64 -19.30 -33.34 -0.51
C PHE A 64 -20.70 -32.77 -0.32
N SER A 65 -21.71 -33.64 -0.26
CA SER A 65 -23.09 -33.21 -0.06
C SER A 65 -23.43 -33.08 1.43
N ASN A 66 -22.69 -33.76 2.30
CA ASN A 66 -22.85 -33.71 3.75
C ASN A 66 -21.52 -34.03 4.49
N ILE A 67 -21.55 -33.91 5.83
CA ILE A 67 -20.36 -34.08 6.67
C ILE A 67 -19.90 -35.54 6.81
N GLU A 68 -20.80 -36.49 6.57
CA GLU A 68 -20.48 -37.93 6.55
C GLU A 68 -19.74 -38.30 5.26
N ASP A 69 -20.09 -37.71 4.11
CA ASP A 69 -19.36 -37.87 2.85
C ASP A 69 -17.88 -37.45 3.02
N LEU A 70 -17.65 -36.31 3.67
CA LEU A 70 -16.30 -35.80 3.93
C LEU A 70 -15.51 -36.71 4.87
N LYS A 71 -16.13 -37.20 5.95
CA LYS A 71 -15.47 -38.11 6.90
C LYS A 71 -15.05 -39.43 6.26
N ASN A 72 -15.80 -39.90 5.27
CA ASN A 72 -15.55 -41.17 4.59
C ASN A 72 -14.49 -41.06 3.48
N SER A 73 -14.18 -39.87 2.95
CA SER A 73 -13.12 -39.70 1.95
C SER A 73 -11.70 -39.61 2.55
N THR A 74 -11.62 -39.39 3.87
CA THR A 74 -10.33 -39.25 4.59
C THR A 74 -9.86 -40.55 5.27
N MET A 75 -10.60 -41.66 5.11
CA MET A 75 -10.26 -43.02 5.59
C MET A 75 -9.85 -43.92 4.43
#